data_AF-A0A9D9QC22-F1
#
_entry.id   AF-A0A9D9QC22-F1
#
_cell.length_a   1.000
_cell.length_b   1.000
_cell.length_c   1.000
_cell.angle_alpha   90.00
_cell.angle_beta   90.00
_cell.angle_gamma   90.00
#
_symmetry.space_group_name_H-M   'P 1'
#
loop_
_entity.id
_entity.type
_entity.pdbx_description
1 polymer ?
#
loop_
_entity_poly.entity_id
_entity_poly.type
_entity_poly.pdbx_seq_one_letter_code
_entity_poly.pdbx_strand_id
1 'polypeptide(L)' 'MATERMTIALICTQCKNKNYYKVRGKKKEYKLELNKFCKTCGKQTVHKEGKAS' A
#
# COMPACT_ATOMS: atom_id res chain seq x y z
N MET A 1 -12.05 -23.53 -4.77
CA MET A 1 -11.23 -22.66 -5.65
C MET A 1 -10.66 -21.55 -4.78
N ALA A 2 -9.37 -21.64 -4.42
CA ALA A 2 -8.77 -20.75 -3.45
C ALA A 2 -8.81 -19.31 -3.99
N THR A 3 -9.55 -18.43 -3.32
CA THR A 3 -9.54 -17.00 -3.61
C THR A 3 -8.14 -16.48 -3.28
N GLU A 4 -7.33 -16.26 -4.31
CA GLU A 4 -5.95 -15.78 -4.17
C GLU A 4 -5.97 -14.33 -3.69
N ARG A 5 -5.89 -14.18 -2.37
CA ARG A 5 -5.81 -12.91 -1.65
C ARG A 5 -4.34 -12.59 -1.42
N MET A 6 -3.89 -11.47 -1.96
CA MET A 6 -2.56 -10.91 -1.73
C MET A 6 -2.67 -9.75 -0.74
N THR A 7 -1.85 -9.77 0.30
CA THR A 7 -1.70 -8.61 1.17
C THR A 7 -0.71 -7.66 0.52
N ILE A 8 -1.08 -6.40 0.39
CA ILE A 8 -0.20 -5.33 -0.06
C ILE A 8 0.05 -4.37 1.10
N ALA A 9 1.26 -3.82 1.16
CA ALA A 9 1.60 -2.72 2.06
C ALA A 9 1.57 -1.41 1.28
N LEU A 10 1.07 -0.34 1.88
CA LEU A 10 1.14 1.02 1.35
C LEU A 10 2.38 1.69 1.94
N ILE A 11 3.34 1.95 1.06
CA ILE A 11 4.65 2.50 1.36
C ILE A 11 4.61 4.00 1.05
N CYS A 12 4.94 4.83 2.04
CA CYS A 12 5.06 6.27 1.85
C CYS A 12 6.21 6.58 0.88
N THR A 13 6.01 7.44 -0.12
CA THR A 13 7.06 7.82 -1.08
C THR A 13 8.17 8.68 -0.47
N GLN A 14 7.89 9.34 0.66
CA GLN A 14 8.83 10.27 1.31
C GLN A 14 9.76 9.53 2.28
N CYS A 15 9.20 8.81 3.25
CA CYS A 15 9.98 8.10 4.27
C CYS A 15 10.17 6.60 4.00
N LYS A 16 9.60 6.07 2.90
CA LYS A 16 9.62 4.64 2.55
C LYS A 16 9.08 3.70 3.64
N ASN A 17 8.36 4.25 4.63
CA ASN A 17 7.80 3.46 5.71
C ASN A 17 6.49 2.79 5.28
N LYS A 18 6.28 1.55 5.74
CA LYS A 18 5.07 0.77 5.49
C LYS A 18 4.03 1.17 6.54
N ASN A 19 3.07 2.01 6.17
CA ASN A 19 2.15 2.59 7.15
C ASN A 19 0.75 1.94 7.14
N TYR A 20 0.36 1.30 6.03
CA TYR A 20 -0.94 0.63 5.94
C TYR A 20 -0.83 -0.73 5.25
N TYR A 21 -1.72 -1.64 5.61
CA TYR A 21 -1.84 -2.96 4.99
C TYR A 21 -3.26 -3.08 4.41
N LYS A 22 -3.35 -3.59 3.19
CA LYS A 22 -4.62 -3.82 2.49
C LYS A 22 -4.59 -5.22 1.90
N VAL A 23 -5.69 -5.95 2.03
CA VAL A 23 -5.88 -7.22 1.33
C VAL A 23 -6.48 -6.93 -0.04
N ARG A 24 -5.86 -7.42 -1.09
CA ARG A 24 -6.25 -7.22 -2.48
C ARG A 24 -6.32 -8.56 -3.21
N GLY A 25 -7.28 -8.73 -4.11
CA GLY A 25 -7.32 -9.93 -4.97
C GLY A 25 -6.24 -9.87 -6.05
N LYS A 26 -5.69 -11.02 -6.45
CA LYS A 26 -4.64 -11.16 -7.48
C LYS A 26 -4.95 -10.47 -8.83
N LYS A 27 -6.23 -10.38 -9.21
CA LYS A 27 -6.69 -9.93 -10.54
C LYS A 27 -6.69 -8.40 -10.77
N LYS A 28 -6.07 -7.60 -9.91
CA LYS A 28 -6.10 -6.14 -10.07
C LYS A 28 -4.76 -5.62 -10.60
N GLU A 29 -4.74 -5.28 -11.89
CA GLU A 29 -3.53 -4.85 -12.62
C GLU A 29 -3.13 -3.39 -12.38
N TYR A 30 -4.00 -2.56 -11.78
CA TYR A 30 -3.70 -1.16 -11.51
C TYR A 30 -2.80 -0.99 -10.28
N LYS A 31 -1.78 -0.12 -10.36
CA LYS A 31 -1.01 0.29 -9.16
C LYS A 31 -1.85 1.24 -8.30
N LEU A 32 -2.11 0.87 -7.05
CA LEU A 32 -2.79 1.69 -6.06
C LEU A 32 -1.84 2.75 -5.49
N GLU A 33 -2.07 3.99 -5.88
CA GLU A 33 -1.42 5.17 -5.31
C GLU A 33 -2.47 5.97 -4.54
N LEU A 34 -2.25 6.15 -3.24
CA LEU A 34 -3.21 6.82 -2.36
C LEU A 34 -2.53 7.97 -1.63
N ASN A 35 -3.14 9.16 -1.67
CA ASN A 35 -2.71 10.25 -0.81
C ASN A 35 -3.28 10.03 0.60
N LYS A 36 -2.40 9.73 1.56
CA LYS A 36 -2.76 9.47 2.96
C LYS A 36 -1.82 10.20 3.90
N PHE A 37 -2.28 10.44 5.11
CA PHE A 37 -1.45 10.98 6.17
C PHE A 37 -0.37 9.97 6.56
N CYS A 38 0.88 10.38 6.49
CA CYS A 38 2.01 9.58 6.95
C CYS A 38 2.35 9.97 8.40
N LYS A 39 2.18 9.05 9.35
CA LYS A 39 2.47 9.32 10.76
C LYS A 39 3.93 9.67 11.02
N THR A 40 4.86 9.09 10.26
CA THR A 40 6.30 9.40 10.40
C THR A 40 6.70 10.72 9.76
N CYS A 41 6.02 11.17 8.70
CA CYS A 41 6.30 12.47 8.08
C CYS A 41 5.48 13.61 8.67
N GLY A 42 4.41 13.32 9.43
CA GLY A 42 3.49 14.32 9.98
C GLY A 42 2.67 15.08 8.93
N LYS A 43 2.62 14.60 7.68
CA LYS A 43 1.95 15.27 6.55
C LYS A 43 1.28 14.28 5.62
N GLN A 44 0.37 14.77 4.78
CA GLN A 44 -0.25 13.97 3.72
C GLN A 44 0.73 13.75 2.56
N THR A 45 0.98 12.49 2.24
CA THR A 45 1.93 12.07 1.22
C THR A 45 1.34 10.97 0.36
N VAL A 46 1.89 10.82 -0.84
CA VAL A 46 1.53 9.72 -1.72
C VAL A 46 2.10 8.43 -1.14
N HIS A 47 1.24 7.44 -0.95
CA HIS A 47 1.61 6.08 -0.59
C HIS A 47 1.41 5.18 -1.80
N LYS A 48 2.45 4.45 -2.17
CA LYS A 48 2.42 3.47 -3.27
C LYS A 48 2.27 2.07 -2.71
N GLU A 49 1.52 1.24 -3.41
CA GLU A 49 1.49 -0.18 -3.09
C GLU A 49 2.86 -0.84 -3.28
N GLY A 50 3.27 -1.61 -2.28
CA GLY A 50 4.38 -2.53 -2.31
C GLY A 50 3.87 -3.92 -1.97
N LYS A 51 4.54 -4.94 -2.52
CA LYS A 51 4.27 -6.32 -2.15
C LYS A 51 4.58 -6.50 -0.66
N ALA A 52 3.58 -6.85 0.15
CA ALA A 52 3.87 -7.58 1.39
C ALA A 52 4.16 -9.01 0.92
N SER A 53 5.31 -9.56 1.31
CA SER A 53 5.91 -10.75 0.71
C SER A 53 4.96 -11.93 0.54
#